data_AF-A0A957KNJ9-F1
#
_entry.id   AF-A0A957KNJ9-F1
#
_cell.length_a   1.000
_cell.length_b   1.000
_cell.length_c   1.000
_cell.angle_alpha   90.00
_cell.angle_beta   90.00
_cell.angle_gamma   90.00
#
_symmetry.space_group_name_H-M   'P 1'
#
loop_
_entity.id
_entity.type
_entity.pdbx_description
1 polymer ?
#
loop_
_entity_poly.entity_id
_entity_poly.type
_entity_poly.pdbx_seq_one_letter_code
_entity_poly.pdbx_strand_id
1 'polypeptide(L)'
;QWIAEEELQWALTQFRAQSGTIIVMDPRTGEILAMANSPTFDPNDLSKADMAAVQNTAISAQYEPGSVFKMITAAAALDSGVVTPTQTLTDTGSIAVGQRVILNSDRVAHGVVDMTEALARSLNVITAQWALMLGQKQFYQYLERFGFGQVTEVDLADEVYGLIKRPGTLDWSLSDLGTNSFGQGLAVTPIQMANAIASIANGGKLMRPYIVKARVLDGQVQ
;
A
#
# COMPACT_ATOMS: atom_id res chain seq x y z
N GLN A 1 -4.32 -19.14 8.10
CA GLN A 1 -4.38 -18.40 9.37
C GLN A 1 -3.25 -18.81 10.34
N TRP A 2 -3.29 -19.98 10.97
CA TRP A 2 -2.33 -20.38 12.01
C TRP A 2 -0.85 -20.16 11.65
N ILE A 3 -0.42 -20.58 10.46
CA ILE A 3 0.96 -20.35 9.98
C ILE A 3 1.30 -18.85 9.94
N ALA A 4 0.40 -17.99 9.48
CA ALA A 4 0.65 -16.56 9.41
C ALA A 4 0.78 -15.92 10.82
N GLU A 5 0.01 -16.42 11.79
CA GLU A 5 0.11 -15.97 13.18
C GLU A 5 1.43 -16.42 13.82
N GLU A 6 1.82 -17.68 13.62
CA GLU A 6 3.09 -18.24 14.13
C GLU A 6 4.30 -17.48 13.57
N GLU A 7 4.35 -17.28 12.25
CA GLU A 7 5.42 -16.55 11.57
C GLU A 7 5.47 -15.07 12.00
N LEU A 8 4.30 -14.44 12.21
CA LEU A 8 4.24 -13.07 12.71
C LEU A 8 4.82 -12.97 14.13
N GLN A 9 4.46 -13.89 15.04
CA GLN A 9 5.01 -13.90 16.40
C GLN A 9 6.51 -14.16 16.42
N TRP A 10 6.98 -15.09 15.58
CA TRP A 10 8.40 -15.32 15.39
C TRP A 10 9.10 -14.04 14.93
N ALA A 11 8.60 -13.38 13.88
CA ALA A 11 9.20 -12.16 13.33
C ALA A 11 9.27 -11.03 14.36
N LEU A 12 8.19 -10.79 15.12
CA LEU A 12 8.19 -9.77 16.18
C LEU A 12 9.23 -10.06 17.26
N THR A 13 9.40 -11.32 17.64
CA THR A 13 10.41 -11.73 18.61
C THR A 13 11.83 -11.54 18.08
N GLN A 14 12.09 -11.98 16.83
CA GLN A 14 13.42 -11.87 16.22
C GLN A 14 13.83 -10.42 16.00
N PHE A 15 12.94 -9.59 15.46
CA PHE A 15 13.24 -8.21 15.10
C PHE A 15 12.91 -7.20 16.20
N ARG A 16 12.36 -7.66 17.34
CA ARG A 16 11.93 -6.82 18.48
C ARG A 16 10.99 -5.70 18.06
N ALA A 17 10.09 -5.99 17.12
CA ALA A 17 9.08 -5.06 16.66
C ALA A 17 7.91 -5.00 17.66
N GLN A 18 7.27 -3.83 17.77
CA GLN A 18 6.20 -3.59 18.75
C GLN A 18 4.87 -4.23 18.32
N SER A 19 4.61 -4.25 17.01
CA SER A 19 3.40 -4.79 16.41
C SER A 19 3.66 -5.17 14.96
N GLY A 20 2.75 -5.93 14.37
CA GLY A 20 2.79 -6.28 12.96
C GLY A 20 1.50 -6.91 12.47
N THR A 21 1.39 -7.01 11.15
CA THR A 21 0.23 -7.56 10.45
C THR A 21 0.71 -8.38 9.25
N ILE A 22 0.08 -9.54 9.01
CA ILE A 22 0.24 -10.34 7.80
C ILE A 22 -1.14 -10.54 7.17
N ILE A 23 -1.26 -10.22 5.88
CA ILE A 23 -2.45 -10.51 5.07
C ILE A 23 -2.04 -11.44 3.94
N VAL A 24 -2.78 -12.53 3.75
CA VAL A 24 -2.65 -13.43 2.62
C VAL A 24 -3.94 -13.39 1.83
N MET A 25 -3.86 -13.00 0.56
CA MET A 25 -5.01 -12.77 -0.31
C MET A 25 -4.85 -13.58 -1.61
N ASP A 26 -5.92 -14.21 -2.11
CA ASP A 26 -5.94 -14.70 -3.49
C ASP A 26 -6.19 -13.49 -4.43
N PRO A 27 -5.22 -13.13 -5.29
CA PRO A 27 -5.33 -11.93 -6.12
C PRO A 27 -6.43 -12.05 -7.18
N ARG A 28 -6.83 -13.27 -7.55
CA ARG A 28 -7.85 -13.51 -8.59
C ARG A 28 -9.26 -13.26 -8.10
N THR A 29 -9.51 -13.50 -6.82
CA THR A 29 -10.86 -13.44 -6.23
C THR A 29 -11.00 -12.31 -5.21
N GLY A 30 -9.94 -11.92 -4.52
CA GLY A 30 -9.98 -11.06 -3.34
C GLY A 30 -10.22 -11.82 -2.03
N GLU A 31 -10.27 -13.16 -2.05
CA GLU A 31 -10.45 -13.98 -0.84
C GLU A 31 -9.28 -13.77 0.11
N ILE A 32 -9.58 -13.42 1.37
CA ILE A 32 -8.59 -13.35 2.43
C ILE A 32 -8.39 -14.76 3.01
N LEU A 33 -7.23 -15.36 2.71
CA LEU A 33 -6.83 -16.69 3.17
C LEU A 33 -6.24 -16.65 4.59
N ALA A 34 -5.66 -15.50 4.97
CA ALA A 34 -5.21 -15.22 6.33
C ALA A 34 -5.15 -13.72 6.60
N MET A 35 -5.46 -13.33 7.84
CA MET A 35 -5.32 -11.97 8.35
C MET A 35 -4.88 -12.07 9.81
N ALA A 36 -3.59 -11.93 10.05
CA ALA A 36 -2.97 -12.06 11.37
C ALA A 36 -2.48 -10.69 11.83
N ASN A 37 -2.74 -10.35 13.10
CA ASN A 37 -2.23 -9.15 13.75
C ASN A 37 -1.55 -9.53 15.06
N SER A 38 -0.61 -8.70 15.49
CA SER A 38 -0.02 -8.80 16.81
C SER A 38 0.37 -7.39 17.31
N PRO A 39 0.17 -7.04 18.58
CA PRO A 39 -0.35 -7.90 19.66
C PRO A 39 -1.80 -8.37 19.42
N THR A 40 -2.15 -9.51 19.99
CA THR A 40 -3.49 -10.14 19.92
C THR A 40 -4.04 -10.35 21.33
N PHE A 41 -5.27 -10.84 21.43
CA PHE A 41 -5.96 -11.11 22.69
C PHE A 41 -6.59 -12.50 22.67
N ASP A 42 -6.88 -13.06 23.85
CA ASP A 42 -7.71 -14.27 23.97
C ASP A 42 -9.18 -13.86 24.04
N PRO A 43 -10.01 -14.16 23.02
CA PRO A 43 -11.43 -13.83 23.05
C PRO A 43 -12.20 -14.60 24.14
N ASN A 44 -11.64 -15.67 24.71
CA ASN A 44 -12.23 -16.40 25.82
C ASN A 44 -11.95 -15.77 27.20
N ASP A 45 -10.96 -14.86 27.29
CA ASP A 45 -10.61 -14.14 28.54
C ASP A 45 -10.24 -12.68 28.25
N LEU A 46 -11.28 -11.84 28.13
CA LEU A 46 -11.11 -10.40 27.91
C LEU A 46 -10.58 -9.64 29.13
N SER A 47 -10.51 -10.26 30.32
CA SER A 47 -10.09 -9.57 31.55
C SER A 47 -8.63 -9.11 31.51
N LYS A 48 -7.82 -9.72 30.63
CA LYS A 48 -6.40 -9.42 30.42
C LYS A 48 -6.13 -8.74 29.08
N ALA A 49 -7.16 -8.48 28.29
CA ALA A 49 -6.98 -7.90 26.96
C ALA A 49 -6.57 -6.42 27.06
N ASP A 50 -5.54 -6.04 26.33
CA ASP A 50 -5.30 -4.64 26.00
C ASP A 50 -6.32 -4.23 24.93
N MET A 51 -7.11 -3.19 25.20
CA MET A 51 -8.12 -2.70 24.27
C MET A 51 -7.53 -2.28 22.91
N ALA A 52 -6.25 -1.88 22.87
CA ALA A 52 -5.56 -1.60 21.61
C ALA A 52 -5.34 -2.88 20.79
N ALA A 53 -5.14 -4.03 21.43
CA ALA A 53 -4.95 -5.32 20.77
C ALA A 53 -6.27 -5.95 20.27
N VAL A 54 -7.42 -5.44 20.71
CA VAL A 54 -8.74 -5.88 20.23
C VAL A 54 -9.03 -5.39 18.80
N GLN A 55 -8.37 -4.32 18.37
CA GLN A 55 -8.56 -3.76 17.04
C GLN A 55 -7.89 -4.60 15.95
N ASN A 56 -8.59 -4.77 14.83
CA ASN A 56 -8.00 -5.40 13.65
C ASN A 56 -7.17 -4.39 12.86
N THR A 57 -5.88 -4.28 13.20
CA THR A 57 -4.95 -3.32 12.59
C THR A 57 -4.79 -3.49 11.09
N ALA A 58 -5.09 -4.67 10.53
CA ALA A 58 -5.09 -4.89 9.09
C ALA A 58 -6.06 -3.95 8.32
N ILE A 59 -7.15 -3.55 8.97
CA ILE A 59 -8.21 -2.73 8.38
C ILE A 59 -8.39 -1.37 9.09
N SER A 60 -7.91 -1.24 10.33
CA SER A 60 -8.13 -0.05 11.17
C SER A 60 -6.89 0.81 11.38
N ALA A 61 -5.68 0.29 11.12
CA ALA A 61 -4.45 1.05 11.30
C ALA A 61 -4.04 1.75 10.00
N GLN A 62 -3.82 3.06 10.10
CA GLN A 62 -3.23 3.86 9.03
C GLN A 62 -1.70 3.93 9.21
N TYR A 63 -0.96 3.83 8.11
CA TYR A 63 0.49 4.02 8.11
C TYR A 63 0.96 4.67 6.80
N GLU A 64 2.11 5.33 6.83
CA GLU A 64 2.79 5.75 5.60
C GLU A 64 3.47 4.52 4.96
N PRO A 65 3.11 4.13 3.73
CA PRO A 65 3.62 2.89 3.14
C PRO A 65 5.10 2.96 2.75
N GLY A 66 5.63 4.16 2.48
CA GLY A 66 6.98 4.31 1.97
C GLY A 66 7.18 3.54 0.66
N SER A 67 8.37 2.96 0.47
CA SER A 67 8.81 2.48 -0.84
C SER A 67 8.00 1.33 -1.45
N VAL A 68 7.20 0.59 -0.67
CA VAL A 68 6.28 -0.41 -1.27
C VAL A 68 5.26 0.25 -2.19
N PHE A 69 4.98 1.55 -1.98
CA PHE A 69 4.09 2.35 -2.82
C PHE A 69 4.63 2.60 -4.23
N LYS A 70 5.93 2.46 -4.46
CA LYS A 70 6.54 2.70 -5.78
C LYS A 70 6.00 1.76 -6.85
N MET A 71 5.54 0.57 -6.47
CA MET A 71 4.85 -0.35 -7.38
C MET A 71 3.58 0.27 -7.97
N ILE A 72 2.83 1.04 -7.17
CA ILE A 72 1.61 1.73 -7.60
C ILE A 72 1.95 2.82 -8.61
N THR A 73 2.94 3.65 -8.29
CA THR A 73 3.39 4.72 -9.19
C THR A 73 3.97 4.17 -10.50
N ALA A 74 4.77 3.10 -10.44
CA ALA A 74 5.33 2.45 -11.61
C ALA A 74 4.22 1.85 -12.50
N ALA A 75 3.25 1.15 -11.90
CA ALA A 75 2.11 0.60 -12.62
C ALA A 75 1.28 1.70 -13.30
N ALA A 76 1.02 2.81 -12.62
CA ALA A 76 0.34 3.97 -13.20
C ALA A 76 1.10 4.57 -14.38
N ALA A 77 2.43 4.71 -14.25
CA ALA A 77 3.27 5.27 -15.30
C ALA A 77 3.34 4.39 -16.55
N LEU A 78 3.37 3.05 -16.37
CA LEU A 78 3.29 2.10 -17.48
C LEU A 78 1.90 2.07 -18.13
N ASP A 79 0.83 1.95 -17.33
CA ASP A 79 -0.55 1.81 -17.84
C ASP A 79 -1.02 3.07 -18.61
N SER A 80 -0.54 4.25 -18.19
CA SER A 80 -0.82 5.51 -18.88
C SER A 80 0.03 5.75 -20.14
N GLY A 81 1.09 4.94 -20.35
CA GLY A 81 2.00 5.05 -21.48
C GLY A 81 2.97 6.24 -21.40
N VAL A 82 3.09 6.94 -20.27
CA VAL A 82 4.08 8.03 -20.11
C VAL A 82 5.51 7.50 -20.04
N VAL A 83 5.68 6.22 -19.71
CA VAL A 83 6.94 5.48 -19.85
C VAL A 83 6.71 4.11 -20.47
N THR A 84 7.75 3.58 -21.12
CA THR A 84 7.76 2.19 -21.63
C THR A 84 8.60 1.27 -20.75
N PRO A 85 8.38 -0.06 -20.79
CA PRO A 85 9.16 -1.01 -19.97
C PRO A 85 10.68 -0.97 -20.21
N THR A 86 11.10 -0.59 -21.42
CA THR A 86 12.52 -0.51 -21.81
C THR A 86 13.08 0.90 -21.76
N GLN A 87 12.26 1.90 -21.41
CA GLN A 87 12.72 3.27 -21.31
C GLN A 87 13.65 3.43 -20.12
N THR A 88 14.80 4.04 -20.38
CA THR A 88 15.75 4.44 -19.33
C THR A 88 15.53 5.89 -18.95
N LEU A 89 15.74 6.22 -17.69
CA LEU A 89 15.74 7.57 -17.14
C LEU A 89 17.07 7.82 -16.41
N THR A 90 17.44 9.09 -16.29
CA THR A 90 18.65 9.48 -15.56
C THR A 90 18.31 9.80 -14.11
N ASP A 91 18.89 9.02 -13.20
CA ASP A 91 18.91 9.28 -11.78
C ASP A 91 20.07 10.21 -11.41
N THR A 92 19.74 11.43 -11.04
CA THR A 92 20.70 12.48 -10.61
C THR A 92 20.96 12.46 -9.10
N GLY A 93 20.41 11.50 -8.35
CA GLY A 93 20.50 11.41 -6.90
C GLY A 93 19.62 12.41 -6.13
N SER A 94 19.14 13.46 -6.80
CA SER A 94 18.17 14.41 -6.26
C SER A 94 17.26 15.01 -7.34
N ILE A 95 16.06 15.45 -6.96
CA ILE A 95 15.12 16.18 -7.82
C ILE A 95 14.30 17.18 -7.00
N ALA A 96 14.12 18.40 -7.53
CA ALA A 96 13.23 19.39 -6.94
C ALA A 96 11.80 19.20 -7.45
N VAL A 97 10.83 19.07 -6.54
CA VAL A 97 9.40 18.96 -6.85
C VAL A 97 8.63 19.94 -5.96
N GLY A 98 8.04 20.96 -6.57
CA GLY A 98 7.47 22.07 -5.83
C GLY A 98 8.54 22.79 -5.00
N GLN A 99 8.37 22.81 -3.68
CA GLN A 99 9.30 23.46 -2.75
C GLN A 99 10.20 22.45 -2.01
N ARG A 100 10.13 21.16 -2.34
CA ARG A 100 10.94 20.11 -1.71
C ARG A 100 11.98 19.56 -2.65
N VAL A 101 13.17 19.27 -2.10
CA VAL A 101 14.20 18.46 -2.77
C VAL A 101 14.06 17.03 -2.28
N ILE A 102 13.79 16.12 -3.19
CA ILE A 102 13.73 14.68 -2.97
C ILE A 102 15.11 14.10 -3.23
N LEU A 103 15.55 13.21 -2.35
CA LEU A 103 16.83 12.50 -2.42
C LEU A 103 16.59 11.00 -2.48
N ASN A 104 17.49 10.26 -3.13
CA ASN A 104 17.58 8.82 -2.92
C ASN A 104 18.02 8.51 -1.48
N SER A 105 17.64 7.34 -0.96
CA SER A 105 17.94 6.96 0.42
C SER A 105 19.44 6.88 0.72
N ASP A 106 20.23 6.51 -0.28
CA ASP A 106 21.70 6.44 -0.21
C ASP A 106 22.39 7.77 -0.57
N ARG A 107 21.62 8.77 -1.04
CA ARG A 107 22.11 10.08 -1.49
C ARG A 107 23.10 9.99 -2.65
N VAL A 108 23.01 8.94 -3.46
CA VAL A 108 23.86 8.71 -4.64
C VAL A 108 23.07 8.93 -5.93
N ALA A 109 23.76 9.40 -6.96
CA ALA A 109 23.28 9.41 -8.33
C ALA A 109 23.64 8.08 -9.01
N HIS A 110 22.64 7.33 -9.46
CA HIS A 110 22.81 6.02 -10.10
C HIS A 110 22.95 6.11 -11.63
N GLY A 111 22.82 7.32 -12.20
CA GLY A 111 22.99 7.51 -13.64
C GLY A 111 21.81 6.96 -14.44
N VAL A 112 22.07 6.38 -15.60
CA VAL A 112 21.01 5.87 -16.49
C VAL A 112 20.52 4.52 -15.98
N VAL A 113 19.25 4.45 -15.60
CA VAL A 113 18.59 3.25 -15.05
C VAL A 113 17.27 2.99 -15.76
N ASP A 114 16.89 1.72 -15.86
CA ASP A 114 15.54 1.33 -16.29
C ASP A 114 14.57 1.22 -15.09
N MET A 115 13.31 0.89 -15.36
CA MET A 115 12.31 0.72 -14.31
C MET A 115 12.64 -0.43 -13.35
N THR A 116 13.24 -1.50 -13.86
CA THR A 116 13.63 -2.68 -13.06
C THR A 116 14.68 -2.29 -12.03
N GLU A 117 15.74 -1.62 -12.46
CA GLU A 117 16.81 -1.14 -11.59
C GLU A 117 16.30 -0.07 -10.62
N ALA A 118 15.47 0.86 -11.09
CA ALA A 118 14.90 1.90 -10.25
C ALA A 118 14.03 1.33 -9.11
N LEU A 119 13.23 0.30 -9.37
CA LEU A 119 12.44 -0.40 -8.35
C LEU A 119 13.34 -1.24 -7.43
N ALA A 120 14.29 -2.00 -8.00
CA ALA A 120 15.20 -2.87 -7.24
C ALA A 120 16.09 -2.08 -6.26
N ARG A 121 16.58 -0.91 -6.67
CA ARG A 121 17.36 0.02 -5.82
C ARG A 121 16.48 0.97 -5.03
N SER A 122 15.17 0.96 -5.25
CA SER A 122 14.22 1.84 -4.59
C SER A 122 14.57 3.33 -4.77
N LEU A 123 14.76 3.79 -6.01
CA LEU A 123 15.17 5.17 -6.32
C LEU A 123 13.98 6.14 -6.25
N ASN A 124 13.96 6.99 -5.21
CA ASN A 124 12.91 8.00 -5.00
C ASN A 124 12.85 9.02 -6.14
N VAL A 125 14.02 9.41 -6.66
CA VAL A 125 14.14 10.41 -7.73
C VAL A 125 13.45 9.94 -9.00
N ILE A 126 13.66 8.67 -9.38
CA ILE A 126 13.00 8.08 -10.55
C ILE A 126 11.49 7.98 -10.34
N THR A 127 11.03 7.61 -9.14
CA THR A 127 9.58 7.54 -8.86
C THR A 127 8.92 8.92 -8.91
N ALA A 128 9.61 9.95 -8.44
CA ALA A 128 9.17 11.33 -8.54
C ALA A 128 9.14 11.83 -10.01
N GLN A 129 10.10 11.41 -10.84
CA GLN A 129 10.08 11.69 -12.28
C GLN A 129 8.83 11.06 -12.94
N TRP A 130 8.50 9.81 -12.63
CA TRP A 130 7.27 9.17 -13.14
C TRP A 130 6.00 9.91 -12.72
N ALA A 131 5.90 10.34 -11.47
CA ALA A 131 4.75 11.13 -11.01
C ALA A 131 4.65 12.50 -11.69
N LEU A 132 5.77 13.15 -11.98
CA LEU A 132 5.79 14.39 -12.77
C LEU A 132 5.37 14.15 -14.22
N MET A 133 5.79 13.05 -14.85
CA MET A 133 5.41 12.68 -16.22
C MET A 133 3.93 12.36 -16.34
N LEU A 134 3.36 11.64 -15.36
CA LEU A 134 1.91 11.43 -15.22
C LEU A 134 1.15 12.77 -15.04
N GLY A 135 1.75 13.67 -14.27
CA GLY A 135 1.11 14.89 -13.80
C GLY A 135 0.08 14.63 -12.69
N GLN A 136 -0.23 15.68 -11.94
CA GLN A 136 -1.07 15.57 -10.73
C GLN A 136 -2.44 14.92 -11.01
N LYS A 137 -3.12 15.31 -12.09
CA LYS A 137 -4.48 14.83 -12.36
C LYS A 137 -4.50 13.31 -12.56
N GLN A 138 -3.61 12.80 -13.41
CA GLN A 138 -3.58 11.38 -13.73
C GLN A 138 -3.05 10.56 -12.57
N PHE A 139 -2.01 11.04 -11.87
CA PHE A 139 -1.49 10.38 -10.67
C PHE A 139 -2.61 10.11 -9.66
N TYR A 140 -3.31 11.16 -9.21
CA TYR A 140 -4.37 11.00 -8.21
C TYR A 140 -5.61 10.23 -8.72
N GLN A 141 -5.85 10.19 -10.02
CA GLN A 141 -6.86 9.29 -10.60
C GLN A 141 -6.46 7.82 -10.47
N TYR A 142 -5.18 7.47 -10.66
CA TYR A 142 -4.71 6.10 -10.43
C TYR A 142 -4.80 5.71 -8.96
N LEU A 143 -4.47 6.62 -8.04
CA LEU A 143 -4.60 6.38 -6.60
C LEU A 143 -6.02 5.94 -6.23
N GLU A 144 -7.02 6.63 -6.78
CA GLU A 144 -8.43 6.28 -6.62
C GLU A 144 -8.79 4.96 -7.32
N ARG A 145 -8.28 4.71 -8.53
CA ARG A 145 -8.47 3.42 -9.24
C ARG A 145 -7.88 2.22 -8.49
N PHE A 146 -6.83 2.43 -7.68
CA PHE A 146 -6.27 1.43 -6.78
C PHE A 146 -7.02 1.31 -5.44
N GLY A 147 -8.09 2.10 -5.25
CA GLY A 147 -8.94 2.05 -4.05
C GLY A 147 -8.41 2.84 -2.85
N PHE A 148 -7.33 3.60 -3.01
CA PHE A 148 -6.79 4.38 -1.90
C PHE A 148 -7.70 5.56 -1.56
N GLY A 149 -7.81 5.85 -0.25
CA GLY A 149 -8.66 6.91 0.26
C GLY A 149 -10.14 6.54 0.42
N GLN A 150 -10.48 5.27 0.20
CA GLN A 150 -11.81 4.69 0.40
C GLN A 150 -11.68 3.37 1.16
N VAL A 151 -12.71 2.98 1.91
CA VAL A 151 -12.77 1.64 2.50
C VAL A 151 -12.85 0.58 1.40
N THR A 152 -12.26 -0.60 1.63
CA THR A 152 -12.27 -1.71 0.65
C THR A 152 -13.58 -2.51 0.68
N GLU A 153 -14.39 -2.32 1.73
CA GLU A 153 -15.63 -3.05 2.00
C GLU A 153 -15.40 -4.55 2.25
N VAL A 154 -14.32 -4.89 2.98
CA VAL A 154 -13.84 -6.26 3.29
C VAL A 154 -14.73 -7.05 4.25
N ASP A 155 -16.04 -6.77 4.28
CA ASP A 155 -17.06 -7.41 5.11
C ASP A 155 -16.80 -7.45 6.64
N LEU A 156 -15.85 -6.65 7.12
CA LEU A 156 -15.53 -6.46 8.53
C LEU A 156 -15.99 -5.10 9.06
N ALA A 157 -16.34 -5.08 10.35
CA ALA A 157 -16.63 -3.85 11.06
C ALA A 157 -15.35 -3.00 11.29
N ASP A 158 -15.54 -1.70 11.50
CA ASP A 158 -14.49 -0.75 11.87
C ASP A 158 -13.32 -0.62 10.88
N GLU A 159 -13.57 -0.90 9.60
CA GLU A 159 -12.64 -0.57 8.52
C GLU A 159 -12.50 0.95 8.38
N VAL A 160 -11.26 1.44 8.27
CA VAL A 160 -10.96 2.85 8.03
C VAL A 160 -10.37 3.05 6.64
N TYR A 161 -10.52 4.27 6.12
CA TYR A 161 -9.90 4.68 4.86
C TYR A 161 -8.54 5.34 5.10
N GLY A 162 -7.59 5.14 4.19
CA GLY A 162 -6.33 5.91 4.14
C GLY A 162 -6.52 7.41 3.89
N LEU A 163 -5.49 8.22 4.19
CA LEU A 163 -5.52 9.68 4.03
C LEU A 163 -4.73 10.11 2.79
N ILE A 164 -5.39 10.80 1.87
CA ILE A 164 -4.78 11.32 0.64
C ILE A 164 -5.21 12.76 0.43
N LYS A 165 -4.25 13.68 0.49
CA LYS A 165 -4.47 15.06 0.06
C LYS A 165 -4.63 15.12 -1.45
N ARG A 166 -5.59 15.90 -1.94
CA ARG A 166 -5.93 15.95 -3.37
C ARG A 166 -5.59 17.31 -3.99
N PRO A 167 -5.18 17.37 -5.26
CA PRO A 167 -4.98 18.63 -5.95
C PRO A 167 -6.22 19.52 -5.88
N GLY A 168 -6.02 20.78 -5.51
CA GLY A 168 -7.10 21.76 -5.35
C GLY A 168 -7.61 21.93 -3.92
N THR A 169 -7.18 21.10 -2.96
CA THR A 169 -7.42 21.36 -1.53
C THR A 169 -6.39 22.35 -0.97
N LEU A 170 -6.75 23.06 0.11
CA LEU A 170 -5.91 24.09 0.73
C LEU A 170 -4.59 23.53 1.31
N ASP A 171 -4.58 22.26 1.68
CA ASP A 171 -3.47 21.57 2.33
C ASP A 171 -2.57 20.79 1.36
N TRP A 172 -2.85 20.87 0.06
CA TRP A 172 -2.10 20.20 -1.01
C TRP A 172 -1.13 21.15 -1.71
N SER A 173 0.05 20.64 -2.05
CA SER A 173 1.06 21.31 -2.85
C SER A 173 1.66 20.37 -3.90
N LEU A 174 2.37 20.93 -4.89
CA LEU A 174 3.12 20.11 -5.85
C LEU A 174 4.17 19.22 -5.16
N SER A 175 4.66 19.62 -3.98
CA SER A 175 5.60 18.80 -3.20
C SER A 175 4.98 17.47 -2.76
N ASP A 176 3.66 17.45 -2.50
CA ASP A 176 2.92 16.23 -2.15
C ASP A 176 2.88 15.24 -3.33
N LEU A 177 2.81 15.71 -4.58
CA LEU A 177 2.92 14.82 -5.75
C LEU A 177 4.25 14.05 -5.74
N GLY A 178 5.34 14.77 -5.46
CA GLY A 178 6.67 14.19 -5.38
C GLY A 178 6.77 13.16 -4.27
N THR A 179 6.37 13.48 -3.04
CA THR A 179 6.51 12.56 -1.90
C THR A 179 5.53 11.39 -1.95
N ASN A 180 4.31 11.62 -2.42
CA ASN A 180 3.30 10.56 -2.56
C ASN A 180 3.74 9.49 -3.58
N SER A 181 4.54 9.87 -4.58
CA SER A 181 5.05 8.93 -5.59
C SER A 181 5.86 7.77 -5.00
N PHE A 182 6.46 7.95 -3.82
CA PHE A 182 7.19 6.93 -3.08
C PHE A 182 6.62 6.68 -1.68
N GLY A 183 5.34 7.00 -1.48
CA GLY A 183 4.57 6.59 -0.31
C GLY A 183 4.77 7.43 0.96
N GLN A 184 5.15 8.70 0.84
CA GLN A 184 5.27 9.65 1.97
C GLN A 184 4.31 10.82 1.82
N GLY A 185 3.70 11.29 2.92
CA GLY A 185 2.70 12.35 2.90
C GLY A 185 1.28 11.87 2.54
N LEU A 186 1.09 10.55 2.52
CA LEU A 186 -0.20 9.87 2.47
C LEU A 186 -0.19 8.72 3.47
N ALA A 187 -1.38 8.31 3.91
CA ALA A 187 -1.55 7.14 4.76
C ALA A 187 -2.49 6.12 4.09
N VAL A 188 -2.24 4.84 4.32
CA VAL A 188 -3.03 3.72 3.81
C VAL A 188 -3.25 2.71 4.92
N THR A 189 -4.21 1.80 4.75
CA THR A 189 -4.33 0.60 5.60
C THR A 189 -3.57 -0.58 4.98
N PRO A 190 -3.14 -1.57 5.79
CA PRO A 190 -2.52 -2.79 5.26
C PRO A 190 -3.39 -3.49 4.21
N ILE A 191 -4.70 -3.57 4.40
CA ILE A 191 -5.63 -4.18 3.43
C ILE A 191 -5.70 -3.41 2.11
N GLN A 192 -5.67 -2.07 2.14
CA GLN A 192 -5.63 -1.25 0.92
C GLN A 192 -4.36 -1.54 0.10
N MET A 193 -3.20 -1.62 0.77
CA MET A 193 -1.94 -1.95 0.08
C MET A 193 -1.93 -3.37 -0.47
N ALA A 194 -2.41 -4.35 0.30
CA ALA A 194 -2.50 -5.73 -0.15
C ALA A 194 -3.41 -5.85 -1.40
N ASN A 195 -4.59 -5.22 -1.38
CA ASN A 195 -5.53 -5.25 -2.50
C ASN A 195 -4.96 -4.54 -3.76
N ALA A 196 -4.32 -3.38 -3.57
CA ALA A 196 -3.70 -2.65 -4.66
C ALA A 196 -2.59 -3.48 -5.34
N ILE A 197 -1.71 -4.14 -4.57
CA ILE A 197 -0.67 -5.03 -5.10
C ILE A 197 -1.28 -6.27 -5.76
N ALA A 198 -2.32 -6.85 -5.16
CA ALA A 198 -3.03 -8.00 -5.72
C ALA A 198 -3.62 -7.69 -7.11
N SER A 199 -4.10 -6.47 -7.33
CA SER A 199 -4.60 -6.04 -8.64
C SER A 199 -3.52 -6.10 -9.73
N ILE A 200 -2.25 -5.79 -9.40
CA ILE A 200 -1.12 -5.91 -10.32
C ILE A 200 -0.91 -7.38 -10.69
N ALA A 201 -0.96 -8.29 -9.70
CA ALA A 201 -0.82 -9.72 -9.91
C ALA A 201 -1.97 -10.36 -10.71
N ASN A 202 -3.16 -9.76 -10.71
CA ASN A 202 -4.37 -10.24 -11.41
C ASN A 202 -4.70 -9.45 -12.69
N GLY A 203 -3.68 -8.91 -13.36
CA GLY A 203 -3.86 -8.26 -14.66
C GLY A 203 -4.65 -6.95 -14.60
N GLY A 204 -4.51 -6.19 -13.51
CA GLY A 204 -5.05 -4.83 -13.36
C GLY A 204 -6.49 -4.75 -12.83
N LYS A 205 -7.07 -5.85 -12.35
CA LYS A 205 -8.42 -5.87 -11.78
C LYS A 205 -8.36 -5.71 -10.26
N LEU A 206 -8.86 -4.59 -9.76
CA LEU A 206 -9.04 -4.38 -8.32
C LEU A 206 -10.26 -5.18 -7.85
N MET A 207 -10.03 -6.17 -7.00
CA MET A 207 -11.11 -6.97 -6.42
C MET A 207 -11.69 -6.27 -5.19
N ARG A 208 -12.93 -6.59 -4.85
CA ARG A 208 -13.44 -6.31 -3.50
C ARG A 208 -12.99 -7.47 -2.60
N PRO A 209 -12.12 -7.24 -1.60
CA PRO A 209 -11.68 -8.29 -0.72
C PRO A 209 -12.85 -8.79 0.15
N TYR A 210 -12.79 -10.04 0.60
CA TYR A 210 -13.83 -10.63 1.46
C TYR A 210 -13.25 -11.71 2.38
N ILE A 211 -13.85 -11.86 3.56
CA ILE A 211 -13.54 -12.95 4.50
C ILE A 211 -14.70 -13.95 4.55
N VAL A 212 -15.95 -13.48 4.43
CA VAL A 212 -17.12 -14.36 4.49
C VAL A 212 -17.27 -15.13 3.18
N LYS A 213 -16.86 -16.40 3.18
CA LYS A 213 -16.92 -17.28 2.00
C LYS A 213 -18.36 -17.59 1.55
N ALA A 214 -19.25 -17.80 2.51
CA ALA A 214 -20.64 -18.17 2.28
C ALA A 214 -21.43 -18.04 3.59
N ARG A 215 -22.73 -17.72 3.48
CA ARG A 215 -23.67 -17.85 4.59
C ARG A 215 -24.54 -19.09 4.35
N VAL A 216 -24.55 -20.04 5.28
CA VAL A 216 -25.41 -21.23 5.21
C VAL A 216 -26.59 -21.06 6.17
N LEU A 217 -27.81 -21.02 5.63
CA LEU A 217 -29.05 -20.98 6.42
C LEU A 217 -29.94 -22.14 5.98
N ASP A 218 -30.41 -22.94 6.93
CA ASP A 218 -31.28 -24.10 6.69
C ASP A 218 -30.74 -25.08 5.64
N GLY A 219 -29.41 -25.26 5.62
CA GLY A 219 -28.72 -26.15 4.67
C GLY A 219 -28.55 -25.59 3.25
N GLN A 220 -28.95 -24.33 3.01
CA GLN A 220 -28.76 -23.64 1.74
C GLN A 220 -27.68 -22.56 1.85
N VAL A 221 -26.82 -22.49 0.83
CA VAL A 221 -25.84 -21.42 0.66
C VAL A 221 -26.56 -20.19 0.09
N GLN A 222 -26.49 -19.06 0.79
CA GLN A 222 -27.02 -17.76 0.38
C GLN A 222 -25.94 -16.90 -0.27
#